data_AF-A0A8C1ZPB9-F1
#
_entry.id   AF-A0A8C1ZPB9-F1
#
_cell.length_a   1.000
_cell.length_b   1.000
_cell.length_c   1.000
_cell.angle_alpha   90.00
_cell.angle_beta   90.00
_cell.angle_gamma   90.00
#
_symmetry.space_group_name_H-M   'P 1'
#
loop_
_entity.id
_entity.type
_entity.pdbx_description
1 polymer ?
#
loop_
_entity_poly.entity_id
_entity_poly.type
_entity_poly.pdbx_seq_one_letter_code
_entity_poly.pdbx_strand_id
1 'polypeptide(L)'
;MELCYQLPVLPLDRPVPKHVLSRRGAISFSSSSSLFGAPDPRQLSQRRGAISYDSSDQTALYIRMLAVTNKTIKPSFVFTPGACVIFKQLFSRDVRVRSQVGFEPERRGSHPYLGIDFRTLHSRAESAGSIPARRVRRLFSFQRHLLSSRLLRGAPHLNPLHILDEDYCGQAKCMLEKVGSWNFDIFLFDRLTNGNSLVFLTFHLLNQYGLIELFQLDMVKVRQFLVLVQEDYHNQNPYHNAVHAADVTQAMHCYLREPKLAQSLTSFDILLGLLAAATHDLDHPGVNQPFLIKTNHYLAALYRNTSVLENHHWRSAVGLLRETELFSHLPAEDSLSIERQLGSLILATDISRQNEYLSRFRTHLDENNLCLGHASHRHFVLQMALKCADICNPCRPWELSKQWSEKVTEEFFHQGDIEKKHKLEISPLCDSEANTIASVQIGFMTYVVEPLFAEWARFSDTRLSQTMLGHLGLNKASWSAMDPEASGSSEEGESEPGRATEEPSSRALSQGSQES
;
A
#
# COMPACT_ATOMS: atom_id res chain seq x y z
N MET A 1 -45.80 -41.99 26.10
CA MET A 1 -45.61 -42.11 27.55
C MET A 1 -44.12 -42.20 27.81
N GLU A 2 -43.67 -41.58 28.90
CA GLU A 2 -42.38 -41.69 29.63
C GLU A 2 -41.14 -42.34 28.96
N LEU A 3 -40.00 -41.64 29.06
CA LEU A 3 -38.97 -41.99 30.05
C LEU A 3 -37.91 -40.88 30.19
N CYS A 4 -37.54 -40.54 31.43
CA CYS A 4 -36.47 -39.60 31.76
C CYS A 4 -35.11 -40.30 31.80
N TYR A 5 -34.01 -39.62 31.45
CA TYR A 5 -32.72 -39.71 32.16
C TYR A 5 -31.86 -38.44 31.97
N GLN A 6 -31.76 -37.68 33.07
CA GLN A 6 -30.54 -37.15 33.72
C GLN A 6 -29.37 -36.60 32.87
N LEU A 7 -29.09 -35.30 33.09
CA LEU A 7 -27.81 -34.64 32.78
C LEU A 7 -26.88 -34.63 34.02
N PRO A 8 -25.54 -34.71 33.87
CA PRO A 8 -24.62 -34.68 35.00
C PRO A 8 -24.46 -33.26 35.59
N VAL A 9 -24.59 -33.14 36.91
CA VAL A 9 -24.27 -31.92 37.66
C VAL A 9 -22.78 -31.88 37.99
N LEU A 10 -22.07 -30.82 37.60
CA LEU A 10 -20.67 -30.60 37.97
C LEU A 10 -20.58 -29.99 39.38
N PRO A 11 -19.82 -30.60 40.32
CA PRO A 11 -19.69 -30.07 41.68
C PRO A 11 -18.71 -28.90 41.72
N LEU A 12 -19.26 -27.68 41.74
CA LEU A 12 -18.60 -26.54 42.38
C LEU A 12 -18.61 -26.73 43.91
N ASP A 13 -17.78 -25.97 44.61
CA ASP A 13 -17.57 -25.99 46.07
C ASP A 13 -16.80 -27.20 46.64
N ARG A 14 -15.47 -27.17 46.46
CA ARG A 14 -14.51 -27.73 47.43
C ARG A 14 -13.61 -26.61 47.98
N PRO A 15 -13.43 -26.49 49.31
CA PRO A 15 -12.54 -25.50 49.88
C PRO A 15 -11.07 -25.84 49.60
N VAL A 16 -10.28 -24.86 49.15
CA VAL A 16 -8.86 -25.02 48.87
C VAL A 16 -8.05 -25.19 50.18
N PRO A 17 -7.17 -26.20 50.30
CA PRO A 17 -6.36 -26.39 51.50
C PRO A 17 -5.43 -25.20 51.79
N LYS A 18 -5.43 -24.73 53.05
CA LYS A 18 -4.71 -23.53 53.49
C LYS A 18 -3.19 -23.53 53.24
N HIS A 19 -2.56 -24.67 52.98
CA HIS A 19 -1.13 -24.75 52.66
C HIS A 19 -0.79 -24.27 51.23
N VAL A 20 -1.75 -24.26 50.31
CA VAL A 20 -1.54 -23.86 48.89
C VAL A 20 -1.39 -22.34 48.73
N LEU A 21 -1.86 -21.54 49.69
CA LEU A 21 -1.80 -20.06 49.64
C LEU A 21 -0.46 -19.47 50.14
N SER A 22 0.52 -20.31 50.50
CA SER A 22 1.76 -19.88 51.15
C SER A 22 3.00 -19.94 50.25
N ARG A 23 2.97 -19.29 49.06
CA ARG A 23 4.18 -18.93 48.26
C ARG A 23 3.85 -18.08 47.01
N ARG A 24 3.93 -16.75 47.12
CA ARG A 24 4.66 -15.82 46.23
C ARG A 24 4.40 -14.35 46.63
N GLY A 25 5.40 -13.50 46.38
CA GLY A 25 5.45 -12.13 46.87
C GLY A 25 4.45 -11.18 46.22
N ALA A 26 4.11 -10.15 46.99
CA ALA A 26 3.14 -9.10 46.68
C ALA A 26 3.27 -8.43 45.31
N ILE A 27 2.13 -8.23 44.66
CA ILE A 27 1.80 -6.98 43.95
C ILE A 27 0.57 -6.43 44.67
N SER A 28 0.69 -5.24 45.27
CA SER A 28 -0.40 -4.58 45.99
C SER A 28 -0.97 -3.46 45.13
N PHE A 29 -2.26 -3.57 44.80
CA PHE A 29 -3.07 -2.45 44.34
C PHE A 29 -3.93 -1.98 45.50
N SER A 30 -3.59 -0.83 46.10
CA SER A 30 -4.45 -0.13 47.06
C SER A 30 -5.15 1.02 46.36
N SER A 31 -6.46 0.88 46.14
CA SER A 31 -7.34 2.00 45.86
C SER A 31 -7.52 2.85 47.12
N SER A 32 -7.63 4.17 46.97
CA SER A 32 -8.15 5.04 48.02
C SER A 32 -8.86 6.24 47.42
N SER A 33 -10.14 6.39 47.76
CA SER A 33 -10.97 7.55 47.46
C SER A 33 -11.19 8.35 48.75
N SER A 34 -10.88 9.65 48.74
CA SER A 34 -11.30 10.62 49.77
C SER A 34 -11.25 12.04 49.19
N LEU A 35 -12.24 12.87 49.54
CA LEU A 35 -12.37 14.27 49.14
C LEU A 35 -11.90 15.22 50.26
N PHE A 36 -11.79 16.51 49.91
CA PHE A 36 -11.62 17.72 50.74
C PHE A 36 -10.20 18.11 51.21
N GLY A 37 -9.84 19.37 50.94
CA GLY A 37 -8.73 20.09 51.59
C GLY A 37 -7.64 20.66 50.65
N ALA A 38 -7.85 21.87 50.13
CA ALA A 38 -6.80 22.72 49.55
C ALA A 38 -5.97 23.40 50.69
N PRO A 39 -4.79 24.05 50.46
CA PRO A 39 -4.25 24.52 49.17
C PRO A 39 -2.77 24.25 48.85
N ASP A 40 -2.44 24.34 47.54
CA ASP A 40 -1.17 24.65 46.83
C ASP A 40 0.19 24.21 47.45
N PRO A 41 1.08 23.58 46.65
CA PRO A 41 2.27 24.36 46.31
C PRO A 41 2.80 24.20 44.88
N ARG A 42 3.22 25.33 44.30
CA ARG A 42 4.25 25.39 43.26
C ARG A 42 5.61 24.89 43.79
N GLN A 43 6.40 24.34 42.87
CA GLN A 43 7.79 23.86 43.03
C GLN A 43 8.01 22.59 43.86
N LEU A 44 8.49 21.54 43.19
CA LEU A 44 9.63 20.77 43.68
C LEU A 44 10.38 20.14 42.48
N SER A 45 11.71 20.25 42.51
CA SER A 45 12.60 19.97 41.38
C SER A 45 13.34 18.64 41.54
N GLN A 46 13.88 18.14 40.41
CA GLN A 46 15.06 17.25 40.33
C GLN A 46 15.17 16.07 41.30
N ARG A 47 15.01 14.84 40.80
CA ARG A 47 15.95 13.74 41.10
C ARG A 47 16.27 12.89 39.87
N ARG A 48 17.53 12.88 39.46
CA ARG A 48 18.11 11.84 38.60
C ARG A 48 18.47 10.64 39.47
N GLY A 49 18.02 9.44 39.10
CA GLY A 49 18.47 8.19 39.72
C GLY A 49 19.66 7.61 38.95
N ALA A 50 20.80 7.45 39.61
CA ALA A 50 21.96 6.75 39.06
C ALA A 50 21.84 5.24 39.29
N ILE A 51 22.44 4.44 38.39
CA ILE A 51 22.56 2.98 38.54
C ILE A 51 24.01 2.67 38.92
N SER A 52 24.21 1.98 40.04
CA SER A 52 25.52 1.45 40.45
C SER A 52 25.84 0.18 39.66
N TYR A 53 27.09 0.03 39.23
CA TYR A 53 27.58 -1.20 38.60
C TYR A 53 28.51 -1.96 39.54
N ASP A 54 28.42 -3.29 39.50
CA ASP A 54 29.27 -4.22 40.22
C ASP A 54 30.65 -4.33 39.53
N SER A 55 31.71 -4.48 40.32
CA SER A 55 33.11 -4.32 39.90
C SER A 55 33.75 -5.54 39.24
N SER A 56 32.97 -6.56 38.84
CA SER A 56 33.47 -7.83 38.32
C SER A 56 33.30 -8.06 36.81
N ASP A 57 32.77 -7.10 36.04
CA ASP A 57 32.59 -7.25 34.58
C ASP A 57 33.73 -6.57 33.78
N GLN A 58 34.61 -7.38 33.21
CA GLN A 58 35.84 -6.98 32.50
C GLN A 58 35.60 -6.56 31.02
N THR A 59 34.43 -5.99 30.70
CA THR A 59 34.05 -5.69 29.30
C THR A 59 33.70 -4.21 29.04
N ALA A 60 34.48 -3.27 29.56
CA ALA A 60 34.27 -1.83 29.29
C ALA A 60 35.54 -0.97 29.37
N LEU A 61 36.24 -0.75 28.25
CA LEU A 61 37.21 0.35 28.07
C LEU A 61 37.69 0.52 26.61
N TYR A 62 36.93 1.20 25.73
CA TYR A 62 37.51 2.04 24.65
C TYR A 62 36.53 3.01 23.93
N ILE A 63 35.87 3.93 24.64
CA ILE A 63 35.41 5.20 24.03
C ILE A 63 35.76 6.36 24.97
N ARG A 64 37.00 6.84 24.91
CA ARG A 64 37.37 8.17 25.44
C ARG A 64 38.57 8.81 24.75
N MET A 65 38.56 8.77 23.42
CA MET A 65 39.45 9.44 22.47
C MET A 65 38.76 9.28 21.10
N LEU A 66 38.47 10.29 20.27
CA LEU A 66 38.91 11.68 20.25
C LEU A 66 37.73 12.60 19.87
N ALA A 67 37.66 13.77 20.50
CA ALA A 67 37.05 14.95 19.90
C ALA A 67 38.12 16.06 19.87
N VAL A 68 38.07 16.92 18.85
CA VAL A 68 38.96 18.07 18.60
C VAL A 68 40.38 17.74 18.10
N THR A 69 40.61 17.92 16.80
CA THR A 69 41.52 18.98 16.28
C THR A 69 41.20 19.31 14.82
N ASN A 70 41.21 20.60 14.47
CA ASN A 70 40.99 21.11 13.11
C ASN A 70 42.19 20.86 12.17
N LYS A 71 41.95 20.65 10.87
CA LYS A 71 42.28 21.66 9.81
C LYS A 71 41.90 21.23 8.38
N THR A 72 41.34 22.22 7.67
CA THR A 72 41.32 22.48 6.21
C THR A 72 42.10 21.57 5.25
N ILE A 73 41.46 21.23 4.11
CA ILE A 73 41.98 21.37 2.72
C ILE A 73 40.80 21.30 1.73
N LYS A 74 40.76 22.17 0.71
CA LYS A 74 39.99 22.00 -0.54
C LYS A 74 40.92 21.42 -1.61
N PRO A 75 40.42 20.66 -2.59
CA PRO A 75 40.27 21.31 -3.91
C PRO A 75 39.01 20.90 -4.70
N SER A 76 38.70 21.73 -5.70
CA SER A 76 37.68 21.54 -6.74
C SER A 76 38.15 20.60 -7.85
N PHE A 77 37.25 19.86 -8.51
CA PHE A 77 37.23 19.48 -9.96
C PHE A 77 35.89 18.76 -10.22
N VAL A 78 34.92 19.36 -10.93
CA VAL A 78 34.64 19.31 -12.39
C VAL A 78 34.13 17.95 -12.91
N PHE A 79 33.01 18.03 -13.64
CA PHE A 79 32.28 16.95 -14.31
C PHE A 79 32.99 16.45 -15.59
N THR A 80 32.95 15.14 -15.87
CA THR A 80 32.46 14.55 -17.14
C THR A 80 32.47 13.01 -17.11
N PRO A 81 31.56 12.31 -17.83
CA PRO A 81 31.45 10.85 -17.83
C PRO A 81 32.12 10.19 -19.06
N GLY A 82 32.54 8.92 -18.95
CA GLY A 82 32.85 8.10 -20.13
C GLY A 82 33.69 6.85 -19.90
N ALA A 83 33.09 5.67 -20.19
CA ALA A 83 33.73 4.37 -20.46
C ALA A 83 34.58 3.73 -19.31
N CYS A 84 34.78 2.41 -19.22
CA CYS A 84 34.96 1.45 -20.30
C CYS A 84 34.91 -0.03 -19.81
N VAL A 85 35.00 -0.94 -20.78
CA VAL A 85 35.40 -2.37 -20.74
C VAL A 85 34.37 -3.44 -20.31
N ILE A 86 33.95 -4.18 -21.34
CA ILE A 86 33.38 -5.53 -21.34
C ILE A 86 34.44 -6.57 -20.94
N PHE A 87 34.07 -7.61 -20.19
CA PHE A 87 34.70 -8.93 -20.33
C PHE A 87 33.66 -10.03 -20.51
N LYS A 88 33.63 -10.63 -21.71
CA LYS A 88 33.00 -11.93 -21.97
C LYS A 88 33.96 -13.03 -21.53
N GLN A 89 33.44 -14.13 -20.99
CA GLN A 89 34.09 -15.42 -21.18
C GLN A 89 33.06 -16.54 -21.37
N LEU A 90 33.24 -17.29 -22.47
CA LEU A 90 32.48 -18.48 -22.85
C LEU A 90 33.24 -19.72 -22.36
N PHE A 91 32.53 -20.78 -21.97
CA PHE A 91 32.57 -22.12 -22.60
C PHE A 91 32.15 -23.26 -21.65
N SER A 92 31.16 -24.04 -22.07
CA SER A 92 31.09 -25.53 -22.07
C SER A 92 29.61 -25.94 -22.11
N ARG A 93 29.04 -26.35 -23.24
CA ARG A 93 29.17 -27.62 -24.01
C ARG A 93 28.15 -28.69 -23.60
N ASP A 94 27.58 -29.29 -24.64
CA ASP A 94 26.45 -30.22 -24.65
C ASP A 94 26.56 -31.45 -23.76
N VAL A 95 25.42 -31.88 -23.21
CA VAL A 95 25.14 -33.30 -22.94
C VAL A 95 23.74 -33.64 -23.48
N ARG A 96 23.67 -34.53 -24.48
CA ARG A 96 22.43 -35.19 -24.90
C ARG A 96 22.16 -36.39 -24.01
N VAL A 97 20.92 -36.54 -23.53
CA VAL A 97 20.39 -37.84 -23.09
C VAL A 97 19.03 -38.07 -23.76
N ARG A 98 18.88 -39.23 -24.40
CA ARG A 98 17.60 -39.78 -24.86
C ARG A 98 17.11 -40.79 -23.81
N SER A 99 15.82 -40.76 -23.49
CA SER A 99 15.07 -41.95 -23.07
C SER A 99 13.61 -41.82 -23.51
N GLN A 100 13.08 -42.89 -24.11
CA GLN A 100 11.71 -42.98 -24.62
C GLN A 100 10.73 -43.52 -23.57
N VAL A 101 9.46 -43.60 -24.00
CA VAL A 101 8.34 -44.37 -23.46
C VAL A 101 7.57 -43.67 -22.34
N GLY A 102 6.26 -43.54 -22.55
CA GLY A 102 5.30 -42.98 -21.59
C GLY A 102 4.11 -43.91 -21.41
N PHE A 103 3.05 -43.42 -20.76
CA PHE A 103 1.69 -43.97 -20.78
C PHE A 103 0.71 -42.90 -20.29
N GLU A 104 -0.44 -42.75 -20.96
CA GLU A 104 -1.59 -42.04 -20.40
C GLU A 104 -2.34 -42.94 -19.39
N PRO A 105 -3.21 -42.36 -18.56
CA PRO A 105 -4.62 -42.56 -18.87
C PRO A 105 -5.52 -41.32 -18.68
N GLU A 106 -6.50 -41.16 -19.58
CA GLU A 106 -7.64 -40.25 -19.40
C GLU A 106 -8.46 -40.57 -18.14
N ARG A 107 -8.91 -39.55 -17.40
CA ARG A 107 -10.27 -39.53 -16.82
C ARG A 107 -10.88 -38.13 -16.88
N ARG A 108 -12.13 -38.07 -17.35
CA ARG A 108 -12.92 -36.84 -17.48
C ARG A 108 -13.34 -36.31 -16.10
N GLY A 109 -13.13 -35.02 -15.89
CA GLY A 109 -13.73 -34.20 -14.84
C GLY A 109 -13.68 -32.74 -15.28
N SER A 110 -14.84 -32.10 -15.47
CA SER A 110 -14.95 -30.85 -16.22
C SER A 110 -14.76 -29.59 -15.35
N HIS A 111 -13.55 -29.05 -15.35
CA HIS A 111 -13.27 -27.66 -14.95
C HIS A 111 -12.29 -27.03 -15.96
N PRO A 112 -12.72 -26.04 -16.77
CA PRO A 112 -11.80 -25.30 -17.62
C PRO A 112 -11.05 -24.24 -16.80
N TYR A 113 -9.78 -23.99 -17.17
CA TYR A 113 -8.85 -23.06 -16.54
C TYR A 113 -8.34 -23.46 -15.14
N LEU A 114 -7.27 -24.27 -15.12
CA LEU A 114 -6.11 -24.15 -14.20
C LEU A 114 -5.07 -25.19 -14.61
N GLY A 115 -4.07 -24.78 -15.39
CA GLY A 115 -2.91 -25.61 -15.73
C GLY A 115 -1.92 -25.59 -14.57
N ILE A 116 -1.90 -26.64 -13.75
CA ILE A 116 -1.02 -26.74 -12.58
C ILE A 116 0.34 -27.32 -13.00
N ASP A 117 1.41 -26.54 -12.86
CA ASP A 117 2.79 -27.04 -12.94
C ASP A 117 3.53 -26.83 -11.62
N PHE A 118 3.92 -27.94 -10.98
CA PHE A 118 4.69 -27.99 -9.73
C PHE A 118 6.19 -28.21 -9.93
N ARG A 119 6.71 -28.18 -11.17
CA ARG A 119 8.09 -28.66 -11.47
C ARG A 119 9.24 -27.66 -11.25
N THR A 120 8.98 -26.42 -10.86
CA THR A 120 10.03 -25.38 -10.82
C THR A 120 10.87 -25.35 -9.52
N LEU A 121 10.63 -26.23 -8.53
CA LEU A 121 11.30 -26.21 -7.22
C LEU A 121 12.25 -27.40 -6.94
N HIS A 122 12.92 -27.95 -7.96
CA HIS A 122 13.99 -28.93 -7.75
C HIS A 122 15.25 -28.63 -8.60
N SER A 123 16.19 -27.92 -8.00
CA SER A 123 17.62 -28.13 -8.28
C SER A 123 18.36 -28.27 -6.94
N ARG A 124 19.23 -29.27 -6.84
CA ARG A 124 19.76 -29.80 -5.57
C ARG A 124 21.23 -29.40 -5.42
N ALA A 125 21.58 -28.77 -4.30
CA ALA A 125 22.97 -28.51 -3.91
C ALA A 125 23.16 -28.79 -2.42
N GLU A 126 24.37 -29.19 -2.03
CA GLU A 126 24.65 -29.87 -0.76
C GLU A 126 25.13 -28.92 0.36
N SER A 127 25.22 -29.47 1.58
CA SER A 127 25.29 -28.77 2.87
C SER A 127 26.60 -28.06 3.22
N ALA A 128 26.53 -26.98 4.03
CA ALA A 128 27.43 -26.75 5.17
C ALA A 128 26.96 -25.63 6.15
N GLY A 129 27.04 -25.90 7.46
CA GLY A 129 27.38 -24.90 8.51
C GLY A 129 26.29 -23.98 9.09
N SER A 130 25.95 -24.15 10.37
CA SER A 130 25.02 -23.29 11.12
C SER A 130 25.70 -22.47 12.24
N ILE A 131 25.27 -21.21 12.45
CA ILE A 131 25.59 -20.39 13.63
C ILE A 131 24.32 -19.60 14.06
N PRO A 132 23.93 -19.55 15.34
CA PRO A 132 22.60 -19.07 15.76
C PRO A 132 22.50 -17.54 15.97
N ALA A 133 21.61 -16.89 15.22
CA ALA A 133 21.31 -15.46 15.37
C ALA A 133 20.33 -15.15 16.52
N ARG A 134 20.85 -14.92 17.74
CA ARG A 134 20.07 -14.40 18.89
C ARG A 134 20.59 -13.04 19.40
N ARG A 135 20.35 -11.93 18.67
CA ARG A 135 20.38 -10.54 19.21
C ARG A 135 19.91 -9.42 18.24
N VAL A 136 18.68 -9.48 17.70
CA VAL A 136 18.08 -8.32 16.95
C VAL A 136 16.62 -8.00 17.35
N ARG A 137 16.05 -8.66 18.38
CA ARG A 137 14.62 -8.53 18.76
C ARG A 137 14.27 -7.35 19.71
N ARG A 138 14.98 -6.21 19.70
CA ARG A 138 14.82 -5.19 20.78
C ARG A 138 14.62 -3.71 20.41
N LEU A 139 14.44 -3.35 19.13
CA LEU A 139 14.23 -1.94 18.74
C LEU A 139 12.88 -1.59 18.09
N PHE A 140 12.10 -2.57 17.61
CA PHE A 140 10.80 -2.33 16.97
C PHE A 140 9.56 -2.55 17.88
N SER A 141 9.77 -2.86 19.17
CA SER A 141 8.68 -3.20 20.09
C SER A 141 8.17 -2.03 20.96
N PHE A 142 8.90 -0.92 21.05
CA PHE A 142 8.58 0.15 22.01
C PHE A 142 7.43 1.07 21.59
N GLN A 143 7.21 1.31 20.29
CA GLN A 143 6.03 2.05 19.81
C GLN A 143 4.76 1.18 19.81
N ARG A 144 4.85 -0.08 19.38
CA ARG A 144 3.71 -1.04 19.41
C ARG A 144 3.10 -1.18 20.80
N HIS A 145 3.93 -1.23 21.85
CA HIS A 145 3.43 -1.39 23.23
C HIS A 145 2.59 -0.21 23.75
N LEU A 146 2.72 0.99 23.17
CA LEU A 146 1.93 2.16 23.55
C LEU A 146 0.55 2.18 22.87
N LEU A 147 0.41 1.56 21.70
CA LEU A 147 -0.89 1.41 21.01
C LEU A 147 -1.71 0.24 21.59
N SER A 148 -1.08 -0.88 21.96
CA SER A 148 -1.76 -1.99 22.65
C SER A 148 -2.39 -1.59 24.00
N SER A 149 -1.95 -0.49 24.63
CA SER A 149 -2.55 0.04 25.87
C SER A 149 -3.98 0.58 25.73
N ARG A 150 -4.57 0.64 24.52
CA ARG A 150 -5.97 1.05 24.32
C ARG A 150 -7.01 -0.07 24.51
N LEU A 151 -6.59 -1.32 24.75
CA LEU A 151 -7.47 -2.49 24.93
C LEU A 151 -8.29 -2.53 26.25
N LEU A 152 -8.32 -1.45 27.05
CA LEU A 152 -9.08 -1.36 28.30
C LEU A 152 -9.84 -0.04 28.44
N ARG A 153 -10.90 0.15 27.64
CA ARG A 153 -12.00 1.10 27.94
C ARG A 153 -13.36 0.52 27.58
N GLY A 154 -14.18 0.29 28.62
CA GLY A 154 -15.63 0.17 28.54
C GLY A 154 -16.16 -1.12 27.90
N ALA A 155 -16.87 -1.94 28.68
CA ALA A 155 -17.75 -2.94 28.08
C ALA A 155 -18.84 -2.22 27.26
N PRO A 156 -19.05 -2.57 25.98
CA PRO A 156 -20.21 -2.09 25.25
C PRO A 156 -21.47 -2.69 25.87
N HIS A 157 -22.52 -1.89 26.01
CA HIS A 157 -23.84 -2.40 26.36
C HIS A 157 -24.28 -3.43 25.30
N LEU A 158 -24.74 -4.60 25.76
CA LEU A 158 -25.39 -5.60 24.93
C LEU A 158 -26.73 -5.07 24.41
N ASN A 159 -26.69 -4.32 23.31
CA ASN A 159 -27.87 -4.02 22.51
C ASN A 159 -28.25 -5.26 21.69
N PRO A 160 -29.50 -5.73 21.73
CA PRO A 160 -29.95 -6.88 20.94
C PRO A 160 -30.19 -6.47 19.47
N LEU A 161 -29.12 -6.44 18.67
CA LEU A 161 -29.16 -6.10 17.23
C LEU A 161 -28.89 -7.29 16.29
N HIS A 162 -28.82 -8.52 16.81
CA HIS A 162 -28.52 -9.74 16.06
C HIS A 162 -29.39 -10.01 14.82
N ILE A 163 -30.58 -9.39 14.71
CA ILE A 163 -31.46 -9.52 13.53
C ILE A 163 -30.97 -8.69 12.34
N LEU A 164 -30.27 -7.56 12.56
CA LEU A 164 -29.77 -6.72 11.47
C LEU A 164 -28.46 -7.25 10.87
N ASP A 165 -27.62 -7.91 11.67
CA ASP A 165 -26.32 -8.43 11.23
C ASP A 165 -26.44 -9.48 10.09
N GLU A 166 -27.49 -10.31 10.10
CA GLU A 166 -27.72 -11.29 9.02
C GLU A 166 -28.05 -10.63 7.67
N ASP A 167 -28.88 -9.57 7.67
CA ASP A 167 -29.26 -8.84 6.46
C ASP A 167 -28.06 -8.09 5.85
N TYR A 168 -27.28 -7.38 6.67
CA TYR A 168 -26.06 -6.69 6.21
C TYR A 168 -25.01 -7.67 5.68
N CYS A 169 -24.80 -8.81 6.37
CA CYS A 169 -23.92 -9.87 5.89
C CYS A 169 -24.44 -10.53 4.59
N GLY A 170 -25.75 -10.64 4.41
CA GLY A 170 -26.37 -11.12 3.16
C GLY A 170 -26.11 -10.17 1.99
N GLN A 171 -26.29 -8.87 2.18
CA GLN A 171 -26.02 -7.85 1.17
C GLN A 171 -24.53 -7.78 0.81
N ALA A 172 -23.63 -7.82 1.80
CA ALA A 172 -22.18 -7.87 1.57
C ALA A 172 -21.77 -9.12 0.75
N LYS A 173 -22.32 -10.30 1.06
CA LYS A 173 -22.10 -11.52 0.26
C LYS A 173 -22.59 -11.37 -1.18
N CYS A 174 -23.77 -10.79 -1.39
CA CYS A 174 -24.30 -10.54 -2.74
C CYS A 174 -23.44 -9.53 -3.54
N MET A 175 -22.83 -8.53 -2.87
CA MET A 175 -21.85 -7.66 -3.53
C MET A 175 -20.60 -8.44 -3.96
N LEU A 176 -20.08 -9.34 -3.12
CA LEU A 176 -18.89 -10.14 -3.45
C LEU A 176 -19.07 -11.06 -4.68
N GLU A 177 -20.29 -11.50 -5.01
CA GLU A 177 -20.57 -12.18 -6.29
C GLU A 177 -20.19 -11.33 -7.51
N LYS A 178 -20.14 -10.01 -7.34
CA LYS A 178 -19.76 -9.01 -8.36
C LYS A 178 -18.39 -8.40 -8.09
N VAL A 179 -17.53 -9.00 -7.24
CA VAL A 179 -16.18 -8.50 -6.91
C VAL A 179 -15.26 -8.32 -8.12
N GLY A 180 -15.53 -9.00 -9.24
CA GLY A 180 -14.81 -8.79 -10.51
C GLY A 180 -15.29 -7.61 -11.36
N SER A 181 -16.30 -6.85 -10.91
CA SER A 181 -16.83 -5.68 -11.62
C SER A 181 -15.93 -4.47 -11.42
N TRP A 182 -15.61 -3.73 -12.50
CA TRP A 182 -14.91 -2.45 -12.37
C TRP A 182 -15.74 -1.36 -11.67
N ASN A 183 -17.06 -1.54 -11.63
CA ASN A 183 -18.02 -0.64 -10.97
C ASN A 183 -18.39 -1.13 -9.56
N PHE A 184 -17.51 -1.87 -8.88
CA PHE A 184 -17.72 -2.32 -7.51
C PHE A 184 -17.65 -1.11 -6.55
N ASP A 185 -18.72 -0.86 -5.79
CA ASP A 185 -18.78 0.23 -4.81
C ASP A 185 -18.12 -0.20 -3.50
N ILE A 186 -16.83 0.12 -3.36
CA ILE A 186 -16.05 -0.21 -2.17
C ILE A 186 -16.54 0.54 -0.92
N PHE A 187 -17.08 1.74 -1.05
CA PHE A 187 -17.61 2.52 0.08
C PHE A 187 -18.92 1.93 0.61
N LEU A 188 -19.81 1.45 -0.27
CA LEU A 188 -20.98 0.70 0.15
C LEU A 188 -20.56 -0.63 0.80
N PHE A 189 -19.62 -1.35 0.21
CA PHE A 189 -19.14 -2.60 0.78
C PHE A 189 -18.53 -2.42 2.19
N ASP A 190 -17.78 -1.34 2.41
CA ASP A 190 -17.24 -1.00 3.72
C ASP A 190 -18.34 -0.69 4.76
N ARG A 191 -19.36 0.09 4.37
CA ARG A 191 -20.54 0.34 5.22
C ARG A 191 -21.28 -0.96 5.59
N LEU A 192 -21.49 -1.87 4.64
CA LEU A 192 -22.15 -3.15 4.87
C LEU A 192 -21.33 -4.15 5.69
N THR A 193 -20.01 -3.94 5.80
CA THR A 193 -19.09 -4.77 6.59
C THR A 193 -18.60 -4.07 7.87
N ASN A 194 -19.24 -2.96 8.25
CA ASN A 194 -18.93 -2.16 9.44
C ASN A 194 -17.44 -1.75 9.52
N GLY A 195 -16.85 -1.30 8.41
CA GLY A 195 -15.45 -0.92 8.34
C GLY A 195 -14.48 -2.09 8.10
N ASN A 196 -14.97 -3.27 7.71
CA ASN A 196 -14.15 -4.47 7.48
C ASN A 196 -13.98 -4.82 5.99
N SER A 197 -14.07 -3.83 5.10
CA SER A 197 -13.97 -4.05 3.65
C SER A 197 -12.71 -4.82 3.26
N LEU A 198 -11.54 -4.42 3.78
CA LEU A 198 -10.25 -5.05 3.46
C LEU A 198 -10.21 -6.52 3.88
N VAL A 199 -10.62 -6.84 5.12
CA VAL A 199 -10.65 -8.21 5.64
C VAL A 199 -11.59 -9.09 4.82
N PHE A 200 -12.84 -8.67 4.61
CA PHE A 200 -13.85 -9.49 3.92
C PHE A 200 -13.50 -9.69 2.44
N LEU A 201 -13.08 -8.63 1.74
CA LEU A 201 -12.74 -8.69 0.32
C LEU A 201 -11.50 -9.57 0.10
N THR A 202 -10.43 -9.35 0.87
CA THR A 202 -9.18 -10.11 0.70
C THR A 202 -9.36 -11.58 1.06
N PHE A 203 -10.08 -11.90 2.15
CA PHE A 203 -10.39 -13.28 2.52
C PHE A 203 -11.25 -13.98 1.45
N HIS A 204 -12.25 -13.28 0.90
CA HIS A 204 -13.06 -13.80 -0.20
C HIS A 204 -12.21 -14.13 -1.43
N LEU A 205 -11.32 -13.22 -1.84
CA LEU A 205 -10.45 -13.42 -3.01
C LEU A 205 -9.45 -14.57 -2.79
N LEU A 206 -8.81 -14.65 -1.61
CA LEU A 206 -7.91 -15.77 -1.27
C LEU A 206 -8.62 -17.13 -1.36
N ASN A 207 -9.89 -17.19 -0.94
CA ASN A 207 -10.72 -18.38 -1.08
C ASN A 207 -11.17 -18.64 -2.53
N GLN A 208 -11.60 -17.60 -3.26
CA GLN A 208 -12.06 -17.70 -4.66
C GLN A 208 -10.96 -18.21 -5.61
N TYR A 209 -9.71 -17.82 -5.40
CA TYR A 209 -8.56 -18.33 -6.14
C TYR A 209 -8.02 -19.67 -5.61
N GLY A 210 -8.63 -20.27 -4.58
CA GLY A 210 -8.18 -21.53 -3.98
C GLY A 210 -6.84 -21.45 -3.24
N LEU A 211 -6.34 -20.24 -2.95
CA LEU A 211 -4.99 -20.02 -2.42
C LEU A 211 -4.82 -20.54 -0.99
N ILE A 212 -5.89 -20.51 -0.19
CA ILE A 212 -5.89 -21.05 1.18
C ILE A 212 -5.58 -22.55 1.16
N GLU A 213 -6.25 -23.32 0.31
CA GLU A 213 -6.02 -24.76 0.16
C GLU A 213 -4.65 -25.04 -0.48
N LEU A 214 -4.36 -24.39 -1.61
CA LEU A 214 -3.15 -24.64 -2.40
C LEU A 214 -1.85 -24.37 -1.64
N PHE A 215 -1.81 -23.31 -0.83
CA PHE A 215 -0.66 -22.96 0.00
C PHE A 215 -0.76 -23.49 1.44
N GLN A 216 -1.79 -24.30 1.74
CA GLN A 216 -2.05 -24.89 3.06
C GLN A 216 -2.07 -23.83 4.18
N LEU A 217 -2.72 -22.70 3.93
CA LEU A 217 -2.79 -21.59 4.86
C LEU A 217 -3.83 -21.88 5.94
N ASP A 218 -3.43 -21.76 7.21
CA ASP A 218 -4.37 -21.81 8.33
C ASP A 218 -5.34 -20.62 8.25
N MET A 219 -6.64 -20.89 8.08
CA MET A 219 -7.68 -19.87 7.93
C MET A 219 -7.76 -18.91 9.13
N VAL A 220 -7.42 -19.36 10.34
CA VAL A 220 -7.37 -18.52 11.54
C VAL A 220 -6.18 -17.58 11.45
N LYS A 221 -5.01 -18.07 11.03
CA LYS A 221 -3.83 -17.21 10.77
C LYS A 221 -4.06 -16.22 9.63
N VAL A 222 -4.73 -16.63 8.55
CA VAL A 222 -5.12 -15.73 7.43
C VAL A 222 -6.01 -14.60 7.97
N ARG A 223 -7.09 -14.94 8.70
CA ARG A 223 -8.01 -13.94 9.26
C ARG A 223 -7.30 -13.03 10.27
N GLN A 224 -6.45 -13.58 11.14
CA GLN A 224 -5.66 -12.80 12.09
C GLN A 224 -4.71 -11.83 11.38
N PHE A 225 -4.03 -12.26 10.31
CA PHE A 225 -3.17 -11.42 9.51
C PHE A 225 -3.94 -10.27 8.86
N LEU A 226 -5.07 -10.56 8.20
CA LEU A 226 -5.87 -9.52 7.55
C LEU A 226 -6.47 -8.52 8.55
N VAL A 227 -6.87 -8.97 9.75
CA VAL A 227 -7.35 -8.07 10.82
C VAL A 227 -6.21 -7.18 11.30
N LEU A 228 -5.02 -7.71 11.57
CA LEU A 228 -3.88 -6.87 11.98
C LEU A 228 -3.47 -5.88 10.89
N VAL A 229 -3.53 -6.28 9.61
CA VAL A 229 -3.29 -5.37 8.48
C VAL A 229 -4.31 -4.23 8.49
N GLN A 230 -5.61 -4.52 8.65
CA GLN A 230 -6.66 -3.51 8.65
C GLN A 230 -6.57 -2.56 9.85
N GLU A 231 -6.22 -3.04 11.05
CA GLU A 231 -6.09 -2.21 12.25
C GLU A 231 -4.80 -1.36 12.29
N ASP A 232 -3.75 -1.76 11.56
CA ASP A 232 -2.53 -0.96 11.36
C ASP A 232 -2.73 0.10 10.22
N TYR A 233 -3.89 0.13 9.55
CA TYR A 233 -4.29 1.26 8.71
C TYR A 233 -4.98 2.35 9.53
N HIS A 234 -4.62 3.61 9.26
CA HIS A 234 -5.03 4.77 10.05
C HIS A 234 -6.41 5.26 9.60
N ASN A 235 -7.47 4.87 10.32
CA ASN A 235 -8.85 5.24 9.98
C ASN A 235 -9.15 6.75 10.03
N GLN A 236 -8.28 7.56 10.64
CA GLN A 236 -8.36 9.02 10.63
C GLN A 236 -7.81 9.66 9.36
N ASN A 237 -7.06 8.93 8.52
CA ASN A 237 -6.58 9.46 7.23
C ASN A 237 -7.76 9.50 6.25
N PRO A 238 -8.07 10.65 5.60
CA PRO A 238 -9.17 10.75 4.65
C PRO A 238 -9.09 9.75 3.48
N TYR A 239 -7.88 9.53 2.95
CA TYR A 239 -7.58 8.69 1.79
C TYR A 239 -6.77 7.44 2.14
N HIS A 240 -5.55 7.58 2.68
CA HIS A 240 -4.62 6.45 2.88
C HIS A 240 -5.00 5.63 4.13
N ASN A 241 -6.09 4.88 4.02
CA ASN A 241 -6.70 4.03 5.04
C ASN A 241 -7.09 2.65 4.46
N ALA A 242 -7.68 1.77 5.29
CA ALA A 242 -8.01 0.40 4.89
C ALA A 242 -9.00 0.30 3.71
N VAL A 243 -9.85 1.30 3.49
CA VAL A 243 -10.82 1.31 2.37
C VAL A 243 -10.11 1.54 1.04
N HIS A 244 -9.07 2.38 1.02
CA HIS A 244 -8.21 2.55 -0.15
C HIS A 244 -7.47 1.25 -0.46
N ALA A 245 -6.85 0.62 0.55
CA ALA A 245 -6.20 -0.69 0.38
C ALA A 245 -7.18 -1.77 -0.15
N ALA A 246 -8.45 -1.72 0.26
CA ALA A 246 -9.48 -2.62 -0.24
C ALA A 246 -9.87 -2.32 -1.71
N ASP A 247 -9.93 -1.04 -2.11
CA ASP A 247 -10.15 -0.61 -3.50
C ASP A 247 -9.01 -1.06 -4.42
N VAL A 248 -7.76 -0.84 -3.99
CA VAL A 248 -6.55 -1.27 -4.72
C VAL A 248 -6.49 -2.80 -4.82
N THR A 249 -6.87 -3.54 -3.77
CA THR A 249 -6.97 -5.01 -3.81
C THR A 249 -8.06 -5.48 -4.79
N GLN A 250 -9.18 -4.78 -4.87
CA GLN A 250 -10.27 -5.06 -5.82
C GLN A 250 -9.87 -4.73 -7.26
N ALA A 251 -9.22 -3.60 -7.50
CA ALA A 251 -8.69 -3.22 -8.81
C ALA A 251 -7.61 -4.21 -9.27
N MET A 252 -6.72 -4.63 -8.37
CA MET A 252 -5.71 -5.65 -8.64
C MET A 252 -6.37 -6.99 -9.02
N HIS A 253 -7.45 -7.41 -8.35
CA HIS A 253 -8.24 -8.58 -8.79
C HIS A 253 -8.77 -8.44 -10.23
N CYS A 254 -9.28 -7.27 -10.61
CA CYS A 254 -9.71 -7.02 -11.99
C CYS A 254 -8.55 -7.18 -12.99
N TYR A 255 -7.35 -6.66 -12.69
CA TYR A 255 -6.16 -6.82 -13.55
C TYR A 255 -5.64 -8.25 -13.59
N LEU A 256 -5.63 -8.98 -12.47
CA LEU A 256 -5.26 -10.39 -12.41
C LEU A 256 -6.17 -11.28 -13.28
N ARG A 257 -7.38 -10.78 -13.63
CA ARG A 257 -8.34 -11.44 -14.54
C ARG A 257 -8.21 -11.03 -16.02
N GLU A 258 -7.36 -10.06 -16.36
CA GLU A 258 -7.11 -9.70 -17.75
C GLU A 258 -6.54 -10.89 -18.55
N PRO A 259 -6.94 -11.14 -19.80
CA PRO A 259 -6.67 -12.41 -20.49
C PRO A 259 -5.19 -12.79 -20.56
N LYS A 260 -4.29 -11.82 -20.80
CA LYS A 260 -2.84 -12.06 -20.85
C LYS A 260 -2.27 -12.49 -19.50
N LEU A 261 -2.81 -11.96 -18.41
CA LEU A 261 -2.38 -12.27 -17.04
C LEU A 261 -3.01 -13.56 -16.53
N ALA A 262 -4.33 -13.72 -16.69
CA ALA A 262 -5.05 -14.93 -16.27
C ALA A 262 -4.53 -16.22 -16.93
N GLN A 263 -3.93 -16.13 -18.13
CA GLN A 263 -3.30 -17.26 -18.83
C GLN A 263 -1.84 -17.52 -18.43
N SER A 264 -1.16 -16.55 -17.80
CA SER A 264 0.30 -16.60 -17.59
C SER A 264 0.72 -16.62 -16.11
N LEU A 265 -0.07 -16.03 -15.22
CA LEU A 265 0.26 -15.93 -13.80
C LEU A 265 0.11 -17.27 -13.09
N THR A 266 1.07 -17.58 -12.23
CA THR A 266 0.98 -18.69 -11.29
C THR A 266 0.14 -18.29 -10.07
N SER A 267 -0.35 -19.26 -9.30
CA SER A 267 -1.04 -18.98 -8.04
C SER A 267 -0.17 -18.25 -7.01
N PHE A 268 1.16 -18.39 -7.10
CA PHE A 268 2.11 -17.63 -6.29
C PHE A 268 2.18 -16.16 -6.69
N ASP A 269 2.19 -15.89 -8.01
CA ASP A 269 2.11 -14.53 -8.55
C ASP A 269 0.80 -13.83 -8.12
N ILE A 270 -0.34 -14.55 -8.12
CA ILE A 270 -1.65 -14.06 -7.66
C ILE A 270 -1.63 -13.79 -6.14
N LEU A 271 -1.11 -14.73 -5.33
CA LEU A 271 -1.00 -14.56 -3.88
C LEU A 271 -0.18 -13.31 -3.52
N LEU A 272 0.98 -13.12 -4.16
CA LEU A 272 1.80 -11.92 -3.96
C LEU A 272 1.09 -10.65 -4.40
N GLY A 273 0.41 -10.66 -5.55
CA GLY A 273 -0.33 -9.49 -6.05
C GLY A 273 -1.42 -9.02 -5.08
N LEU A 274 -2.21 -9.95 -4.53
CA LEU A 274 -3.25 -9.64 -3.53
C LEU A 274 -2.66 -9.16 -2.20
N LEU A 275 -1.61 -9.81 -1.70
CA LEU A 275 -0.97 -9.41 -0.44
C LEU A 275 -0.24 -8.06 -0.56
N ALA A 276 0.36 -7.76 -1.72
CA ALA A 276 0.96 -6.46 -1.98
C ALA A 276 -0.10 -5.36 -2.00
N ALA A 277 -1.18 -5.54 -2.76
CA ALA A 277 -2.29 -4.58 -2.81
C ALA A 277 -2.90 -4.32 -1.43
N ALA A 278 -3.12 -5.37 -0.63
CA ALA A 278 -3.69 -5.24 0.72
C ALA A 278 -2.75 -4.60 1.75
N THR A 279 -1.46 -4.40 1.45
CA THR A 279 -0.46 -3.90 2.42
C THR A 279 0.44 -2.78 1.89
N HIS A 280 0.19 -2.25 0.68
CA HIS A 280 1.09 -1.31 0.01
C HIS A 280 1.27 0.02 0.75
N ASP A 281 0.29 0.41 1.57
CA ASP A 281 0.21 1.67 2.35
C ASP A 281 0.10 1.43 3.88
N LEU A 282 0.50 0.25 4.35
CA LEU A 282 0.31 -0.15 5.74
C LEU A 282 1.04 0.79 6.73
N ASP A 283 0.34 1.32 7.74
CA ASP A 283 0.83 2.34 8.69
C ASP A 283 1.23 3.67 7.99
N HIS A 284 0.49 4.09 6.94
CA HIS A 284 0.67 5.41 6.31
C HIS A 284 0.30 6.56 7.26
N PRO A 285 1.17 7.57 7.44
CA PRO A 285 1.01 8.60 8.48
C PRO A 285 0.14 9.80 8.06
N GLY A 286 -0.52 9.74 6.90
CA GLY A 286 -1.35 10.83 6.37
C GLY A 286 -0.54 11.99 5.75
N VAL A 287 0.75 11.80 5.47
CA VAL A 287 1.68 12.83 4.97
C VAL A 287 2.74 12.24 4.03
N ASN A 288 3.13 13.01 3.01
CA ASN A 288 4.02 12.58 1.95
C ASN A 288 5.51 12.46 2.35
N GLN A 289 6.30 11.75 1.55
CA GLN A 289 7.74 11.58 1.77
C GLN A 289 8.52 12.90 1.94
N PRO A 290 8.32 13.95 1.10
CA PRO A 290 8.94 15.27 1.32
C PRO A 290 8.66 15.87 2.71
N PHE A 291 7.44 15.71 3.24
CA PHE A 291 7.11 16.15 4.61
C PHE A 291 7.92 15.40 5.66
N LEU A 292 8.01 14.07 5.57
CA LEU A 292 8.79 13.26 6.50
C LEU A 292 10.29 13.63 6.49
N ILE A 293 10.83 13.97 5.31
CA ILE A 293 12.22 14.41 5.15
C ILE A 293 12.42 15.80 5.78
N LYS A 294 11.59 16.80 5.41
CA LYS A 294 11.79 18.19 5.89
C LYS A 294 11.53 18.34 7.40
N THR A 295 10.72 17.48 7.99
CA THR A 295 10.47 17.43 9.44
C THR A 295 11.48 16.58 10.22
N ASN A 296 12.46 15.94 9.55
CA ASN A 296 13.42 15.00 10.15
C ASN A 296 12.74 13.83 10.89
N HIS A 297 11.64 13.32 10.34
CA HIS A 297 10.92 12.18 10.91
C HIS A 297 11.81 10.93 10.96
N TYR A 298 11.65 10.09 11.99
CA TYR A 298 12.55 8.95 12.22
C TYR A 298 12.56 7.94 11.06
N LEU A 299 11.45 7.82 10.32
CA LEU A 299 11.35 6.99 9.11
C LEU A 299 12.28 7.48 7.99
N ALA A 300 12.40 8.80 7.79
CA ALA A 300 13.29 9.37 6.79
C ALA A 300 14.76 9.04 7.09
N ALA A 301 15.15 9.11 8.38
CA ALA A 301 16.47 8.68 8.83
C ALA A 301 16.68 7.15 8.70
N LEU A 302 15.67 6.35 9.04
CA LEU A 302 15.71 4.88 8.97
C LEU A 302 15.89 4.38 7.53
N TYR A 303 15.16 4.94 6.58
CA TYR A 303 15.16 4.58 5.17
C TYR A 303 16.00 5.52 4.27
N ARG A 304 16.81 6.38 4.89
CA ARG A 304 17.80 7.25 4.22
C ARG A 304 17.21 8.07 3.07
N ASN A 305 16.05 8.68 3.31
CA ASN A 305 15.33 9.55 2.37
C ASN A 305 14.99 8.89 1.01
N THR A 306 14.95 7.55 0.91
CA THR A 306 14.70 6.82 -0.34
C THR A 306 13.50 5.89 -0.17
N SER A 307 12.42 6.14 -0.94
CA SER A 307 11.14 5.40 -0.88
C SER A 307 10.71 5.15 0.58
N VAL A 308 10.67 6.22 1.37
CA VAL A 308 10.57 6.20 2.84
C VAL A 308 9.28 5.56 3.32
N LEU A 309 8.18 5.84 2.61
CA LEU A 309 6.85 5.33 2.90
C LEU A 309 6.75 3.86 2.47
N GLU A 310 7.13 3.56 1.23
CA GLU A 310 6.99 2.24 0.62
C GLU A 310 7.92 1.20 1.28
N ASN A 311 9.12 1.62 1.73
CA ASN A 311 9.92 0.80 2.63
C ASN A 311 9.22 0.55 3.96
N HIS A 312 8.60 1.57 4.56
CA HIS A 312 7.86 1.43 5.82
C HIS A 312 6.72 0.42 5.69
N HIS A 313 5.84 0.59 4.71
CA HIS A 313 4.72 -0.30 4.41
C HIS A 313 5.19 -1.75 4.22
N TRP A 314 6.24 -1.95 3.41
CA TRP A 314 6.88 -3.26 3.25
C TRP A 314 7.43 -3.84 4.56
N ARG A 315 8.18 -3.07 5.36
CA ARG A 315 8.75 -3.57 6.62
C ARG A 315 7.67 -3.88 7.65
N SER A 316 6.58 -3.12 7.68
CA SER A 316 5.39 -3.38 8.51
C SER A 316 4.67 -4.65 8.08
N ALA A 317 4.43 -4.85 6.77
CA ALA A 317 3.79 -6.04 6.22
C ALA A 317 4.58 -7.32 6.54
N VAL A 318 5.91 -7.29 6.34
CA VAL A 318 6.82 -8.37 6.75
C VAL A 318 6.81 -8.59 8.28
N GLY A 319 6.62 -7.51 9.06
CA GLY A 319 6.42 -7.59 10.50
C GLY A 319 5.18 -8.41 10.87
N LEU A 320 4.03 -8.11 10.26
CA LEU A 320 2.77 -8.79 10.53
C LEU A 320 2.78 -10.25 10.04
N LEU A 321 3.33 -10.54 8.85
CA LEU A 321 3.48 -11.91 8.33
C LEU A 321 4.27 -12.83 9.28
N ARG A 322 5.27 -12.26 9.96
CA ARG A 322 6.10 -12.96 10.96
C ARG A 322 5.44 -13.06 12.33
N GLU A 323 4.59 -12.10 12.69
CA GLU A 323 3.86 -12.08 13.96
C GLU A 323 2.69 -13.07 13.97
N THR A 324 1.99 -13.24 12.84
CA THR A 324 0.93 -14.25 12.68
C THR A 324 1.43 -15.63 12.28
N GLU A 325 2.73 -15.75 11.97
CA GLU A 325 3.34 -16.98 11.51
C GLU A 325 2.61 -17.59 10.29
N LEU A 326 2.06 -16.75 9.40
CA LEU A 326 1.18 -17.17 8.29
C LEU A 326 1.85 -18.17 7.32
N PHE A 327 3.15 -18.01 7.12
CA PHE A 327 3.97 -18.86 6.23
C PHE A 327 4.99 -19.73 6.99
N SER A 328 4.78 -19.97 8.29
CA SER A 328 5.78 -20.67 9.13
C SER A 328 5.98 -22.15 8.81
N HIS A 329 5.06 -22.76 8.06
CA HIS A 329 5.14 -24.12 7.55
C HIS A 329 5.90 -24.24 6.23
N LEU A 330 6.11 -23.13 5.51
CA LEU A 330 6.88 -23.11 4.28
C LEU A 330 8.39 -23.20 4.57
N PRO A 331 9.20 -23.71 3.63
CA PRO A 331 10.65 -23.60 3.70
C PRO A 331 11.11 -22.14 3.89
N ALA A 332 12.15 -21.94 4.71
CA ALA A 332 12.63 -20.60 5.04
C ALA A 332 13.10 -19.80 3.81
N GLU A 333 13.55 -20.47 2.75
CA GLU A 333 13.89 -19.85 1.46
C GLU A 333 12.65 -19.27 0.76
N ASP A 334 11.54 -20.01 0.76
CA ASP A 334 10.26 -19.57 0.18
C ASP A 334 9.68 -18.39 0.98
N SER A 335 9.70 -18.43 2.31
CA SER A 335 9.28 -17.31 3.15
C SER A 335 10.11 -16.04 2.86
N LEU A 336 11.44 -16.18 2.73
CA LEU A 336 12.33 -15.06 2.38
C LEU A 336 12.11 -14.58 0.93
N SER A 337 11.75 -15.48 0.02
CA SER A 337 11.37 -15.15 -1.36
C SER A 337 10.09 -14.32 -1.40
N ILE A 338 9.06 -14.71 -0.64
CA ILE A 338 7.82 -13.96 -0.45
C ILE A 338 8.13 -12.56 0.10
N GLU A 339 8.88 -12.44 1.20
CA GLU A 339 9.23 -11.13 1.78
C GLU A 339 9.92 -10.19 0.79
N ARG A 340 10.80 -10.73 -0.07
CA ARG A 340 11.54 -9.95 -1.09
C ARG A 340 10.66 -9.52 -2.25
N GLN A 341 9.83 -10.44 -2.77
CA GLN A 341 8.97 -10.14 -3.92
C GLN A 341 7.80 -9.23 -3.52
N LEU A 342 7.22 -9.42 -2.33
CA LEU A 342 6.26 -8.49 -1.71
C LEU A 342 6.84 -7.07 -1.63
N GLY A 343 8.06 -6.93 -1.09
CA GLY A 343 8.75 -5.63 -1.04
C GLY A 343 9.03 -5.04 -2.41
N SER A 344 9.37 -5.87 -3.40
CA SER A 344 9.57 -5.41 -4.78
C SER A 344 8.29 -4.91 -5.44
N LEU A 345 7.11 -5.46 -5.09
CA LEU A 345 5.82 -4.94 -5.54
C LEU A 345 5.49 -3.61 -4.86
N ILE A 346 5.59 -3.54 -3.53
CA ILE A 346 5.29 -2.32 -2.75
C ILE A 346 6.25 -1.17 -3.14
N LEU A 347 7.54 -1.42 -3.28
CA LEU A 347 8.51 -0.40 -3.73
C LEU A 347 8.30 0.11 -5.17
N ALA A 348 7.34 -0.45 -5.92
CA ALA A 348 6.92 0.07 -7.22
C ALA A 348 5.79 1.10 -7.09
N THR A 349 5.03 1.16 -6.00
CA THR A 349 3.96 2.16 -5.83
C THR A 349 4.52 3.57 -5.75
N ASP A 350 5.73 3.75 -5.17
CA ASP A 350 6.50 5.01 -5.10
C ASP A 350 6.29 5.87 -6.36
N ILE A 351 5.47 6.91 -6.20
CA ILE A 351 5.00 7.71 -7.31
C ILE A 351 6.14 8.56 -7.90
N SER A 352 7.16 8.89 -7.11
CA SER A 352 8.34 9.63 -7.58
C SER A 352 9.15 8.83 -8.60
N ARG A 353 9.02 7.50 -8.58
CA ARG A 353 9.67 6.56 -9.51
C ARG A 353 8.81 6.18 -10.71
N GLN A 354 7.59 6.72 -10.86
CA GLN A 354 6.69 6.34 -11.96
C GLN A 354 7.35 6.44 -13.34
N ASN A 355 8.13 7.49 -13.61
CA ASN A 355 8.80 7.67 -14.90
C ASN A 355 9.82 6.57 -15.22
N GLU A 356 10.49 6.00 -14.21
CA GLU A 356 11.43 4.87 -14.34
C GLU A 356 10.67 3.62 -14.82
N TYR A 357 9.59 3.26 -14.11
CA TYR A 357 8.74 2.12 -14.42
C TYR A 357 8.05 2.27 -15.78
N LEU A 358 7.47 3.44 -16.05
CA LEU A 358 6.74 3.73 -17.28
C LEU A 358 7.64 3.73 -18.52
N SER A 359 8.82 4.34 -18.42
CA SER A 359 9.80 4.33 -19.53
C SER A 359 10.27 2.91 -19.83
N ARG A 360 10.60 2.14 -18.80
CA ARG A 360 10.96 0.72 -18.95
C ARG A 360 9.82 -0.11 -19.57
N PHE A 361 8.57 0.14 -19.16
CA PHE A 361 7.40 -0.55 -19.71
C PHE A 361 7.16 -0.19 -21.18
N ARG A 362 7.27 1.09 -21.54
CA ARG A 362 7.21 1.56 -22.93
C ARG A 362 8.27 0.90 -23.80
N THR A 363 9.55 0.90 -23.39
CA THR A 363 10.63 0.21 -24.12
C THR A 363 10.30 -1.28 -24.35
N HIS A 364 9.82 -1.95 -23.30
CA HIS A 364 9.40 -3.35 -23.34
C HIS A 364 8.22 -3.63 -24.32
N LEU A 365 7.32 -2.65 -24.50
CA LEU A 365 6.21 -2.72 -25.47
C LEU A 365 6.66 -2.36 -26.89
N ASP A 366 7.49 -1.35 -27.06
CA ASP A 366 8.02 -0.88 -28.35
C ASP A 366 8.94 -1.94 -28.98
N GLU A 367 9.77 -2.61 -28.16
CA GLU A 367 10.62 -3.73 -28.57
C GLU A 367 9.89 -5.08 -28.63
N ASN A 368 8.63 -5.13 -28.17
CA ASN A 368 7.77 -6.32 -28.11
C ASN A 368 8.46 -7.55 -27.47
N ASN A 369 9.19 -7.35 -26.37
CA ASN A 369 10.01 -8.39 -25.73
C ASN A 369 9.48 -8.88 -24.36
N LEU A 370 8.27 -8.48 -23.97
CA LEU A 370 7.56 -8.97 -22.77
C LEU A 370 7.06 -10.42 -22.91
N CYS A 371 7.96 -11.38 -22.68
CA CYS A 371 7.60 -12.79 -22.54
C CYS A 371 7.05 -13.09 -21.12
N LEU A 372 5.73 -13.23 -20.95
CA LEU A 372 5.10 -13.60 -19.67
C LEU A 372 5.39 -15.05 -19.22
N GLY A 373 6.01 -15.88 -20.06
CA GLY A 373 6.58 -17.16 -19.61
C GLY A 373 7.70 -16.97 -18.57
N HIS A 374 8.39 -15.82 -18.58
CA HIS A 374 9.47 -15.52 -17.65
C HIS A 374 8.95 -14.89 -16.35
N ALA A 375 9.34 -15.46 -15.20
CA ALA A 375 8.91 -14.97 -13.88
C ALA A 375 9.27 -13.49 -13.65
N SER A 376 10.44 -13.03 -14.10
CA SER A 376 10.87 -11.62 -13.99
C SER A 376 9.98 -10.66 -14.78
N HIS A 377 9.43 -11.08 -15.93
CA HIS A 377 8.50 -10.29 -16.72
C HIS A 377 7.10 -10.29 -16.11
N ARG A 378 6.63 -11.44 -15.58
CA ARG A 378 5.36 -11.48 -14.82
C ARG A 378 5.41 -10.57 -13.61
N HIS A 379 6.48 -10.66 -12.82
CA HIS A 379 6.70 -9.79 -11.65
C HIS A 379 6.73 -8.31 -12.05
N PHE A 380 7.41 -7.95 -13.13
CA PHE A 380 7.42 -6.57 -13.62
C PHE A 380 6.04 -6.09 -14.08
N VAL A 381 5.26 -6.93 -14.76
CA VAL A 381 3.88 -6.57 -15.14
C VAL A 381 2.95 -6.52 -13.92
N LEU A 382 3.18 -7.33 -12.88
CA LEU A 382 2.48 -7.18 -11.60
C LEU A 382 2.83 -5.87 -10.89
N GLN A 383 4.08 -5.39 -10.96
CA GLN A 383 4.44 -4.05 -10.50
C GLN A 383 3.62 -2.98 -11.26
N MET A 384 3.55 -3.08 -12.60
CA MET A 384 2.75 -2.15 -13.40
C MET A 384 1.25 -2.24 -13.07
N ALA A 385 0.70 -3.44 -12.88
CA ALA A 385 -0.71 -3.65 -12.52
C ALA A 385 -1.04 -3.08 -11.13
N LEU A 386 -0.14 -3.25 -10.15
CA LEU A 386 -0.30 -2.65 -8.82
C LEU A 386 -0.23 -1.11 -8.89
N LYS A 387 0.69 -0.54 -9.68
CA LYS A 387 0.70 0.91 -9.93
C LYS A 387 -0.58 1.40 -10.58
N CYS A 388 -1.13 0.67 -11.56
CA CYS A 388 -2.44 1.00 -12.13
C CYS A 388 -3.54 0.96 -11.06
N ALA A 389 -3.54 -0.05 -10.19
CA ALA A 389 -4.57 -0.24 -9.16
C ALA A 389 -4.57 0.87 -8.10
N ASP A 390 -3.38 1.23 -7.64
CA ASP A 390 -3.09 2.31 -6.70
C ASP A 390 -3.71 3.65 -7.19
N ILE A 391 -3.37 4.09 -8.41
CA ILE A 391 -3.88 5.35 -8.98
C ILE A 391 -5.13 5.20 -9.87
N CYS A 392 -5.95 4.16 -9.66
CA CYS A 392 -7.10 3.88 -10.54
C CYS A 392 -8.35 4.73 -10.31
N ASN A 393 -8.43 5.54 -9.24
CA ASN A 393 -9.70 6.19 -8.87
C ASN A 393 -10.27 7.09 -9.99
N PRO A 394 -9.46 7.88 -10.72
CA PRO A 394 -9.90 8.62 -11.91
C PRO A 394 -10.47 7.77 -13.05
N CYS A 395 -10.19 6.47 -13.07
CA CYS A 395 -10.71 5.50 -14.05
C CYS A 395 -11.98 4.78 -13.56
N ARG A 396 -12.48 5.07 -12.35
CA ARG A 396 -13.76 4.56 -11.81
C ARG A 396 -14.95 5.41 -12.31
N PRO A 397 -16.20 4.92 -12.19
CA PRO A 397 -17.39 5.76 -12.40
C PRO A 397 -17.35 7.06 -11.58
N TRP A 398 -17.93 8.13 -12.11
CA TRP A 398 -17.87 9.50 -11.56
C TRP A 398 -18.10 9.57 -10.05
N GLU A 399 -19.15 8.94 -9.50
CA GLU A 399 -19.46 9.02 -8.07
C GLU A 399 -18.37 8.42 -7.15
N LEU A 400 -17.65 7.40 -7.62
CA LEU A 400 -16.52 6.82 -6.88
C LEU A 400 -15.25 7.67 -7.06
N SER A 401 -14.99 8.09 -8.30
CA SER A 401 -13.87 8.97 -8.66
C SER A 401 -13.91 10.28 -7.88
N LYS A 402 -15.09 10.89 -7.76
CA LYS A 402 -15.34 12.11 -7.01
C LYS A 402 -15.10 11.94 -5.51
N GLN A 403 -15.67 10.92 -4.87
CA GLN A 403 -15.43 10.64 -3.45
C GLN A 403 -13.94 10.42 -3.14
N TRP A 404 -13.21 9.72 -4.02
CA TRP A 404 -11.75 9.56 -3.87
C TRP A 404 -10.98 10.86 -4.09
N SER A 405 -11.39 11.68 -5.07
CA SER A 405 -10.80 13.00 -5.34
C SER A 405 -10.98 13.97 -4.16
N GLU A 406 -12.16 13.98 -3.54
CA GLU A 406 -12.45 14.78 -2.34
C GLU A 406 -11.55 14.33 -1.18
N LYS A 407 -11.47 13.01 -0.95
CA LYS A 407 -10.63 12.41 0.11
C LYS A 407 -9.13 12.67 -0.03
N VAL A 408 -8.56 12.46 -1.21
CA VAL A 408 -7.11 12.67 -1.41
C VAL A 408 -6.75 14.15 -1.27
N THR A 409 -7.64 15.05 -1.71
CA THR A 409 -7.44 16.50 -1.58
C THR A 409 -7.62 16.98 -0.14
N GLU A 410 -8.57 16.41 0.62
CA GLU A 410 -8.71 16.65 2.06
C GLU A 410 -7.42 16.28 2.82
N GLU A 411 -6.80 15.15 2.49
CA GLU A 411 -5.55 14.71 3.12
C GLU A 411 -4.36 15.62 2.75
N PHE A 412 -4.24 16.03 1.48
CA PHE A 412 -3.22 17.00 1.05
C PHE A 412 -3.39 18.36 1.73
N PHE A 413 -4.63 18.88 1.82
CA PHE A 413 -4.90 20.15 2.51
C PHE A 413 -4.65 20.05 4.01
N HIS A 414 -4.94 18.89 4.64
CA HIS A 414 -4.59 18.66 6.03
C HIS A 414 -3.06 18.70 6.27
N GLN A 415 -2.27 18.15 5.35
CA GLN A 415 -0.81 18.31 5.40
C GLN A 415 -0.41 19.78 5.26
N GLY A 416 -1.02 20.53 4.32
CA GLY A 416 -0.74 21.95 4.11
C GLY A 416 -1.05 22.81 5.34
N ASP A 417 -2.15 22.54 6.04
CA ASP A 417 -2.49 23.17 7.32
C ASP A 417 -1.41 22.94 8.38
N ILE A 418 -0.89 21.71 8.48
CA ILE A 418 0.21 21.38 9.39
C ILE A 418 1.47 22.15 9.00
N GLU A 419 1.80 22.21 7.71
CA GLU A 419 2.97 22.93 7.20
C GLU A 419 2.86 24.44 7.50
N LYS A 420 1.72 25.06 7.19
CA LYS A 420 1.39 26.48 7.46
C LYS A 420 1.47 26.79 8.95
N LYS A 421 0.87 25.96 9.80
CA LYS A 421 0.89 26.07 11.28
C LYS A 421 2.31 25.97 11.85
N HIS A 422 3.15 25.12 11.29
CA HIS A 422 4.54 24.92 11.71
C HIS A 422 5.54 25.85 10.99
N LYS A 423 5.06 26.79 10.16
CA LYS A 423 5.87 27.74 9.37
C LYS A 423 6.89 27.05 8.45
N LEU A 424 6.49 25.90 7.91
CA LEU A 424 7.19 25.22 6.83
C LEU A 424 6.73 25.80 5.49
N GLU A 425 7.55 25.64 4.46
CA GLU A 425 7.10 25.80 3.08
C GLU A 425 5.99 24.78 2.80
N ILE A 426 4.83 25.27 2.35
CA ILE A 426 3.68 24.43 2.01
C ILE A 426 4.02 23.64 0.73
N SER A 427 3.79 22.34 0.75
CA SER A 427 4.08 21.46 -0.38
C SER A 427 3.16 21.78 -1.57
N PRO A 428 3.61 21.57 -2.83
CA PRO A 428 2.75 21.68 -3.99
C PRO A 428 1.47 20.85 -3.83
N LEU A 429 0.34 21.35 -4.36
CA LEU A 429 -1.01 20.78 -4.25
C LEU A 429 -1.61 20.74 -2.82
N CYS A 430 -0.84 21.07 -1.77
CA CYS A 430 -1.30 21.00 -0.38
C CYS A 430 -1.90 22.33 0.14
N ASP A 431 -1.79 23.43 -0.62
CA ASP A 431 -2.36 24.72 -0.22
C ASP A 431 -3.80 24.89 -0.72
N SER A 432 -4.77 24.88 0.20
CA SER A 432 -6.20 25.06 -0.10
C SER A 432 -6.57 26.49 -0.52
N GLU A 433 -5.71 27.48 -0.30
CA GLU A 433 -5.91 28.86 -0.78
C GLU A 433 -5.44 29.04 -2.23
N ALA A 434 -4.58 28.14 -2.73
CA ALA A 434 -3.98 28.22 -4.07
C ALA A 434 -4.40 27.10 -5.02
N ASN A 435 -5.10 26.06 -4.56
CA ASN A 435 -5.49 24.90 -5.36
C ASN A 435 -6.99 24.58 -5.19
N THR A 436 -7.64 24.14 -6.27
CA THR A 436 -9.01 23.58 -6.22
C THR A 436 -8.95 22.07 -6.40
N ILE A 437 -9.99 21.34 -5.95
CA ILE A 437 -10.07 19.89 -6.24
C ILE A 437 -10.01 19.65 -7.76
N ALA A 438 -10.71 20.48 -8.55
CA ALA A 438 -10.70 20.39 -10.00
C ALA A 438 -9.29 20.51 -10.60
N SER A 439 -8.53 21.56 -10.24
CA SER A 439 -7.20 21.79 -10.82
C SER A 439 -6.18 20.72 -10.41
N VAL A 440 -6.22 20.26 -9.15
CA VAL A 440 -5.42 19.13 -8.65
C VAL A 440 -5.73 17.86 -9.45
N GLN A 441 -7.01 17.53 -9.63
CA GLN A 441 -7.42 16.32 -10.35
C GLN A 441 -7.11 16.38 -11.85
N ILE A 442 -7.34 17.52 -12.52
CA ILE A 442 -7.00 17.69 -13.95
C ILE A 442 -5.50 17.54 -14.17
N GLY A 443 -4.67 18.13 -13.30
CA GLY A 443 -3.21 17.97 -13.34
C GLY A 443 -2.77 16.53 -13.12
N PHE A 444 -3.28 15.88 -12.08
CA PHE A 444 -2.97 14.48 -11.78
C PHE A 444 -3.37 13.53 -12.93
N MET A 445 -4.59 13.69 -13.46
CA MET A 445 -5.07 12.91 -14.60
C MET A 445 -4.16 13.08 -15.82
N THR A 446 -3.79 14.32 -16.16
CA THR A 446 -2.98 14.63 -17.35
C THR A 446 -1.55 14.12 -17.27
N TYR A 447 -0.88 14.33 -16.13
CA TYR A 447 0.57 14.10 -16.02
C TYR A 447 0.94 12.76 -15.38
N VAL A 448 0.01 12.11 -14.68
CA VAL A 448 0.28 10.86 -13.93
C VAL A 448 -0.58 9.71 -14.43
N VAL A 449 -1.90 9.89 -14.55
CA VAL A 449 -2.83 8.79 -14.86
C VAL A 449 -2.85 8.46 -16.36
N GLU A 450 -3.12 9.45 -17.22
CA GLU A 450 -3.21 9.27 -18.68
C GLU A 450 -1.97 8.56 -19.27
N PRO A 451 -0.72 8.93 -18.94
CA PRO A 451 0.46 8.25 -19.47
C PRO A 451 0.56 6.78 -19.03
N LEU A 452 0.20 6.46 -17.79
CA LEU A 452 0.25 5.08 -17.28
C LEU A 452 -0.83 4.21 -17.93
N PHE A 453 -2.08 4.70 -17.95
CA PHE A 453 -3.21 3.94 -18.48
C PHE A 453 -3.17 3.79 -20.01
N ALA A 454 -2.55 4.73 -20.73
CA ALA A 454 -2.28 4.58 -22.16
C ALA A 454 -1.32 3.41 -22.44
N GLU A 455 -0.19 3.31 -21.72
CA GLU A 455 0.73 2.16 -21.87
C GLU A 455 0.11 0.84 -21.37
N TRP A 456 -0.70 0.89 -20.30
CA TRP A 456 -1.45 -0.29 -19.85
C TRP A 456 -2.46 -0.77 -20.91
N ALA A 457 -3.17 0.14 -21.58
CA ALA A 457 -4.07 -0.20 -22.68
C ALA A 457 -3.31 -0.76 -23.90
N ARG A 458 -2.11 -0.25 -24.21
CA ARG A 458 -1.22 -0.86 -25.22
C ARG A 458 -0.81 -2.28 -24.84
N PHE A 459 -0.56 -2.55 -23.56
CA PHE A 459 -0.25 -3.89 -23.07
C PHE A 459 -1.45 -4.83 -23.08
N SER A 460 -2.61 -4.41 -22.55
CA SER A 460 -3.83 -5.20 -22.47
C SER A 460 -5.00 -4.44 -23.09
N ASP A 461 -5.07 -4.46 -24.43
CA ASP A 461 -6.16 -3.83 -25.18
C ASP A 461 -7.44 -4.67 -25.05
N THR A 462 -8.22 -4.36 -24.02
CA THR A 462 -9.44 -5.07 -23.66
C THR A 462 -10.54 -4.09 -23.30
N ARG A 463 -11.77 -4.61 -23.16
CA ARG A 463 -12.91 -3.83 -22.70
C ARG A 463 -12.66 -3.14 -21.36
N LEU A 464 -11.86 -3.73 -20.45
CA LEU A 464 -11.52 -3.08 -19.18
C LEU A 464 -10.69 -1.83 -19.42
N SER A 465 -9.60 -1.94 -20.17
CA SER A 465 -8.73 -0.79 -20.52
C SER A 465 -9.48 0.32 -21.25
N GLN A 466 -10.34 -0.03 -22.20
CA GLN A 466 -11.18 0.96 -22.90
C GLN A 466 -12.23 1.60 -21.96
N THR A 467 -12.77 0.85 -20.99
CA THR A 467 -13.68 1.40 -19.96
C THR A 467 -12.96 2.37 -19.02
N MET A 468 -11.73 2.03 -18.59
CA MET A 468 -10.90 2.87 -17.72
C MET A 468 -10.53 4.18 -18.39
N LEU A 469 -10.05 4.14 -19.64
CA LEU A 469 -9.76 5.35 -20.43
C LEU A 469 -11.01 6.17 -20.72
N GLY A 470 -12.16 5.52 -20.97
CA GLY A 470 -13.45 6.20 -21.15
C GLY A 470 -13.90 6.96 -19.89
N HIS A 471 -13.85 6.32 -18.72
CA HIS A 471 -14.12 6.99 -17.44
C HIS A 471 -13.12 8.12 -17.17
N LEU A 472 -11.83 7.92 -17.43
CA LEU A 472 -10.79 8.95 -17.24
C LEU A 472 -11.10 10.22 -18.04
N GLY A 473 -11.46 10.08 -19.33
CA GLY A 473 -11.87 11.20 -20.17
C GLY A 473 -13.16 11.89 -19.69
N LEU A 474 -14.19 11.12 -19.30
CA LEU A 474 -15.45 11.66 -18.79
C LEU A 474 -15.28 12.39 -17.45
N ASN A 475 -14.49 11.82 -16.54
CA ASN A 475 -14.22 12.40 -15.22
C ASN A 475 -13.35 13.67 -15.35
N LYS A 476 -12.34 13.67 -16.23
CA LYS A 476 -11.54 14.86 -16.54
C LYS A 476 -12.40 15.99 -17.10
N ALA A 477 -13.27 15.69 -18.07
CA ALA A 477 -14.22 16.67 -18.62
C ALA A 477 -15.19 17.20 -17.55
N SER A 478 -15.64 16.34 -16.64
CA SER A 478 -16.52 16.71 -15.52
C SER A 478 -15.82 17.64 -14.53
N TRP A 479 -14.54 17.41 -14.21
CA TRP A 479 -13.74 18.34 -13.41
C TRP A 479 -13.48 19.66 -14.13
N SER A 480 -13.14 19.64 -15.43
CA SER A 480 -12.95 20.87 -16.22
C SER A 480 -14.23 21.72 -16.30
N ALA A 481 -15.41 21.11 -16.32
CA ALA A 481 -16.68 21.82 -16.26
C ALA A 481 -17.00 22.41 -14.86
N MET A 482 -16.29 21.98 -13.82
CA MET A 482 -16.40 22.51 -12.45
C MET A 482 -15.28 23.50 -12.10
N ASP A 483 -14.30 23.70 -12.98
CA ASP A 483 -13.15 24.56 -12.73
C ASP A 483 -13.51 26.03 -13.03
N PRO A 484 -13.45 26.97 -12.05
CA PRO A 484 -13.86 28.35 -12.26
C PRO A 484 -13.11 29.05 -13.40
N GLU A 485 -11.83 28.74 -13.58
CA GLU A 485 -11.00 29.37 -14.62
C GLU A 485 -11.41 28.97 -16.05
N ALA A 486 -11.99 27.77 -16.23
CA ALA A 486 -12.49 27.34 -17.54
C ALA A 486 -13.65 28.21 -18.02
N SER A 487 -14.54 28.61 -17.10
CA SER A 487 -15.73 29.43 -17.40
C SER A 487 -15.42 30.87 -17.81
N GLY A 488 -14.27 31.41 -17.39
CA GLY A 488 -13.84 32.77 -17.75
C GLY A 488 -13.31 32.93 -19.18
N SER A 489 -13.07 31.83 -19.89
CA SER A 489 -12.44 31.84 -21.23
C SER A 489 -13.43 31.89 -22.41
N SER A 490 -14.73 31.82 -22.12
CA SER A 490 -15.79 31.63 -23.13
C SER A 490 -16.71 32.84 -23.40
N GLU A 491 -16.56 33.97 -22.71
CA GLU A 491 -17.47 35.14 -22.87
C GLU A 491 -16.87 36.35 -23.63
N GLU A 492 -15.57 36.36 -23.98
CA GLU A 492 -15.00 37.38 -24.88
C GLU A 492 -15.06 36.93 -26.36
N GLY A 493 -16.28 36.80 -26.89
CA GLY A 493 -16.49 36.24 -28.24
C GLY A 493 -17.69 36.74 -29.05
N GLU A 494 -18.65 37.47 -28.47
CA GLU A 494 -19.84 37.95 -29.20
C GLU A 494 -20.04 39.47 -29.06
N SER A 495 -19.59 40.21 -30.07
CA SER A 495 -20.03 41.59 -30.33
C SER A 495 -20.89 41.63 -31.59
N GLU A 496 -22.12 42.13 -31.46
CA GLU A 496 -23.21 42.09 -32.45
C GLU A 496 -22.93 42.77 -33.82
N PRO A 497 -23.75 42.46 -34.85
CA PRO A 497 -23.47 42.84 -36.23
C PRO A 497 -24.05 44.19 -36.68
N GLY A 498 -23.27 44.91 -37.49
CA GLY A 498 -23.80 45.59 -38.68
C GLY A 498 -23.84 47.13 -38.68
N ARG A 499 -23.10 47.72 -39.64
CA ARG A 499 -23.69 48.65 -40.63
C ARG A 499 -22.73 48.90 -41.80
N ALA A 500 -23.23 48.77 -43.02
CA ALA A 500 -22.58 49.31 -44.21
C ALA A 500 -23.02 50.77 -44.42
N THR A 501 -22.08 51.66 -44.75
CA THR A 501 -22.36 52.97 -45.36
C THR A 501 -21.21 53.40 -46.25
N GLU A 502 -21.56 54.19 -47.26
CA GLU A 502 -20.90 54.40 -48.54
C GLU A 502 -19.57 55.19 -48.54
N GLU A 503 -18.92 55.13 -49.70
CA GLU A 503 -17.80 55.96 -50.15
C GLU A 503 -18.15 57.47 -50.15
N PRO A 504 -17.15 58.38 -50.19
CA PRO A 504 -16.83 58.92 -51.52
C PRO A 504 -15.34 59.25 -51.77
N SER A 505 -14.96 59.12 -53.03
CA SER A 505 -13.66 59.56 -53.57
C SER A 505 -13.40 61.07 -53.47
N SER A 506 -12.12 61.46 -53.38
CA SER A 506 -11.62 62.69 -54.06
C SER A 506 -10.12 62.61 -54.38
N ARG A 507 -9.72 63.21 -55.51
CA ARG A 507 -8.34 63.25 -56.05
C ARG A 507 -7.76 64.67 -55.97
N ALA A 508 -6.48 64.79 -55.59
CA ALA A 508 -5.51 65.79 -56.08
C ALA A 508 -4.10 65.33 -55.60
N LEU A 509 -3.15 64.96 -56.47
CA LEU A 509 -2.15 65.81 -57.16
C LEU A 509 -1.16 66.53 -56.20
N SER A 510 0.16 66.65 -56.44
CA SER A 510 1.19 65.89 -57.19
C SER A 510 2.56 66.64 -57.03
N GLN A 511 3.68 66.04 -57.48
CA GLN A 511 5.09 66.57 -57.40
C GLN A 511 5.71 66.48 -55.98
N GLY A 512 6.96 66.06 -55.73
CA GLY A 512 8.09 65.58 -56.55
C GLY A 512 9.36 65.45 -55.64
N SER A 513 10.53 64.91 -56.00
CA SER A 513 11.03 64.16 -57.17
C SER A 513 12.43 63.54 -56.83
N GLN A 514 12.93 62.61 -57.67
CA GLN A 514 14.33 62.10 -57.76
C GLN A 514 14.85 61.19 -56.60
N GLU A 515 15.15 59.90 -56.83
CA GLU A 515 16.24 59.23 -57.63
C GLU A 515 17.51 58.97 -56.78
N SER A 516 18.21 57.83 -56.88
CA SER A 516 18.18 56.74 -57.89
C SER A 516 18.10 55.35 -57.24
#